data_AF-A0A958EKN3-F1
#
_entry.id   AF-A0A958EKN3-F1
#
_cell.length_a   1.000
_cell.length_b   1.000
_cell.length_c   1.000
_cell.angle_alpha   90.00
_cell.angle_beta   90.00
_cell.angle_gamma   90.00
#
_symmetry.space_group_name_H-M   'P 1'
#
loop_
_entity.id
_entity.type
_entity.pdbx_description
1 polymer ?
#
loop_
_entity_poly.entity_id
_entity_poly.type
_entity_poly.pdbx_seq_one_letter_code
_entity_poly.pdbx_strand_id
1 'polypeptide(L)'
;MTRFGINLNPFVLFINQFKIRSFTAQHLALTAELEQVDALSLFYDQSEEMIALDSLKHLSNSACRFLNVQTSIGNDYFRDLIDVKPNMISFTGPFNSSNFKCEASDITEQDEFINDAVHTIKSNEIMAAILIEPDIKLVKQIAKFPFDYVEFDLTKLNTAHDLNHELEELENLKMAVLAAEKYGMGIQASGYVNSDNIEHLNQFPQIEEVYSGRHLFERSLVIGFRSVIAEYRSLFKSHHVELKA
;
A
#
# COMPACT_ATOMS: atom_id res chain seq x y z
N MET A 1 7.40 11.16 -11.26
CA MET A 1 7.20 9.81 -11.81
C MET A 1 6.63 8.98 -10.69
N THR A 2 5.46 8.37 -10.91
CA THR A 2 4.80 7.55 -9.89
C THR A 2 5.63 6.32 -9.60
N ARG A 3 5.87 6.05 -8.32
CA ARG A 3 6.63 4.91 -7.81
C ARG A 3 5.77 3.66 -7.86
N PHE A 4 6.40 2.53 -8.17
CA PHE A 4 5.74 1.23 -8.16
C PHE A 4 6.08 0.46 -6.87
N GLY A 5 5.06 0.22 -6.06
CA GLY A 5 5.13 -0.59 -4.86
C GLY A 5 4.50 -1.97 -5.04
N ILE A 6 5.01 -2.96 -4.32
CA ILE A 6 4.39 -4.30 -4.25
C ILE A 6 3.89 -4.56 -2.83
N ASN A 7 2.62 -4.92 -2.72
CA ASN A 7 2.07 -5.44 -1.47
C ASN A 7 2.28 -6.96 -1.43
N LEU A 8 3.08 -7.43 -0.48
CA LEU A 8 3.49 -8.83 -0.38
C LEU A 8 2.54 -9.69 0.49
N ASN A 9 1.46 -9.12 1.04
CA ASN A 9 0.52 -9.83 1.93
C ASN A 9 -0.02 -11.13 1.32
N PRO A 10 -0.47 -11.17 0.04
CA PRO A 10 -0.97 -12.41 -0.53
C PRO A 10 0.09 -13.53 -0.57
N PHE A 11 1.35 -13.15 -0.83
CA PHE A 11 2.46 -14.10 -0.88
C PHE A 11 2.83 -14.61 0.52
N VAL A 12 2.89 -13.73 1.51
CA VAL A 12 3.19 -14.10 2.90
C VAL A 12 2.13 -15.05 3.44
N LEU A 13 0.84 -14.70 3.25
CA LEU A 13 -0.26 -15.55 3.69
C LEU A 13 -0.16 -16.94 3.06
N PHE A 14 0.10 -17.01 1.75
CA PHE A 14 0.26 -18.28 1.04
C PHE A 14 1.44 -19.11 1.59
N ILE A 15 2.61 -18.49 1.80
CA ILE A 15 3.80 -19.16 2.36
C ILE A 15 3.50 -19.75 3.74
N ASN A 16 2.88 -18.95 4.61
CA ASN A 16 2.58 -19.33 5.99
C ASN A 16 1.50 -20.41 6.07
N GLN A 17 0.42 -20.26 5.31
CA GLN A 17 -0.69 -21.23 5.26
C GLN A 17 -0.21 -22.63 4.88
N PHE A 18 0.73 -22.73 3.92
CA PHE A 18 1.30 -24.01 3.49
C PHE A 18 2.61 -24.39 4.21
N LYS A 19 3.04 -23.59 5.19
CA LYS A 19 4.26 -23.81 6.00
C LYS A 19 5.49 -24.05 5.13
N ILE A 20 5.63 -23.29 4.05
CA ILE A 20 6.76 -23.41 3.12
C ILE A 20 8.02 -22.89 3.82
N ARG A 21 9.03 -23.76 4.02
CA ARG A 21 10.26 -23.42 4.75
C ARG A 21 11.44 -23.02 3.86
N SER A 22 11.44 -23.48 2.61
CA SER A 22 12.52 -23.21 1.66
C SER A 22 12.40 -21.86 0.96
N PHE A 23 11.30 -21.13 1.18
CA PHE A 23 10.98 -19.88 0.52
C PHE A 23 10.30 -18.95 1.52
N THR A 24 10.69 -17.67 1.51
CA THR A 24 10.29 -16.70 2.53
C THR A 24 10.06 -15.32 1.92
N ALA A 25 9.46 -14.39 2.67
CA ALA A 25 9.27 -13.00 2.24
C ALA A 25 10.59 -12.31 1.83
N GLN A 26 11.72 -12.68 2.45
CA GLN A 26 13.04 -12.16 2.09
C GLN A 26 13.43 -12.51 0.64
N HIS A 27 13.08 -13.70 0.15
CA HIS A 27 13.36 -14.08 -1.24
C HIS A 27 12.57 -13.21 -2.23
N LEU A 28 11.32 -12.89 -1.90
CA LEU A 28 10.47 -11.98 -2.69
C LEU A 28 11.02 -10.56 -2.66
N ALA A 29 11.36 -10.05 -1.47
CA ALA A 29 11.92 -8.71 -1.30
C ALA A 29 13.23 -8.52 -2.07
N LEU A 30 14.16 -9.48 -1.98
CA LEU A 30 15.41 -9.46 -2.73
C LEU A 30 15.17 -9.50 -4.25
N THR A 31 14.21 -10.31 -4.71
CA THR A 31 13.85 -10.36 -6.13
C THR A 31 13.26 -9.02 -6.59
N ALA A 32 12.39 -8.41 -5.80
CA ALA A 32 11.80 -7.10 -6.08
C ALA A 32 12.87 -6.00 -6.14
N GLU A 33 13.84 -6.01 -5.23
CA GLU A 33 14.96 -5.07 -5.23
C GLU A 33 15.86 -5.25 -6.47
N LEU A 34 16.19 -6.49 -6.86
CA LEU A 34 16.94 -6.78 -8.08
C LEU A 34 16.22 -6.28 -9.34
N GLU A 35 14.90 -6.41 -9.34
CA GLU A 35 14.03 -5.87 -10.38
C GLU A 35 13.70 -4.38 -10.17
N GLN A 36 14.36 -3.71 -9.23
CA GLN A 36 14.28 -2.27 -8.93
C GLN A 36 12.82 -1.78 -8.75
N VAL A 37 12.06 -2.53 -7.96
CA VAL A 37 10.79 -2.07 -7.38
C VAL A 37 11.10 -0.95 -6.39
N ASP A 38 10.21 0.05 -6.30
CA ASP A 38 10.49 1.26 -5.53
C ASP A 38 10.13 1.09 -4.04
N ALA A 39 9.07 0.34 -3.74
CA ALA A 39 8.58 0.12 -2.39
C ALA A 39 7.99 -1.28 -2.16
N LEU A 40 8.04 -1.76 -0.92
CA LEU A 40 7.37 -2.97 -0.47
C LEU A 40 6.39 -2.62 0.65
N SER A 41 5.20 -3.24 0.62
CA SER A 41 4.19 -3.13 1.68
C SER A 41 3.87 -4.52 2.24
N LEU A 42 3.80 -4.61 3.57
CA LEU A 42 3.57 -5.83 4.34
C LEU A 42 2.68 -5.52 5.54
N PHE A 43 1.80 -6.44 5.92
CA PHE A 43 0.87 -6.26 7.05
C PHE A 43 1.29 -7.08 8.27
N TYR A 44 1.21 -6.45 9.44
CA TYR A 44 1.58 -7.01 10.74
C TYR A 44 0.42 -6.89 11.74
N ASP A 45 0.10 -7.99 12.40
CA ASP A 45 -0.96 -8.07 13.42
C ASP A 45 -0.66 -9.05 14.56
N GLN A 46 0.62 -9.41 14.77
CA GLN A 46 1.07 -10.47 15.69
C GLN A 46 0.55 -11.88 15.39
N SER A 47 -0.26 -12.09 14.36
CA SER A 47 -0.72 -13.43 13.98
C SER A 47 0.38 -14.26 13.34
N GLU A 48 0.25 -15.58 13.43
CA GLU A 48 1.11 -16.52 12.69
C GLU A 48 0.72 -16.62 11.19
N GLU A 49 -0.43 -16.06 10.80
CA GLU A 49 -0.89 -16.04 9.40
C GLU A 49 -0.10 -15.01 8.58
N MET A 50 0.28 -13.90 9.21
CA MET A 50 0.95 -12.77 8.58
C MET A 50 2.45 -12.73 8.90
N ILE A 51 3.15 -11.64 8.54
CA ILE A 51 4.60 -11.61 8.66
C ILE A 51 5.05 -11.51 10.12
N ALA A 52 6.00 -12.36 10.51
CA ALA A 52 6.58 -12.31 11.84
C ALA A 52 7.47 -11.07 12.04
N LEU A 53 7.49 -10.53 13.26
CA LEU A 53 8.26 -9.34 13.62
C LEU A 53 9.76 -9.47 13.32
N ASP A 54 10.36 -10.63 13.60
CA ASP A 54 11.78 -10.87 13.29
C ASP A 54 12.05 -10.84 11.79
N SER A 55 11.12 -11.31 10.97
CA SER A 55 11.25 -11.22 9.51
C SER A 55 11.19 -9.77 9.04
N LEU A 56 10.34 -8.94 9.64
CA LEU A 56 10.32 -7.49 9.38
C LEU A 56 11.64 -6.82 9.78
N LYS A 57 12.21 -7.14 10.95
CA LYS A 57 13.53 -6.62 11.35
C LYS A 57 14.62 -6.99 10.34
N HIS A 58 14.60 -8.21 9.81
CA HIS A 58 15.54 -8.61 8.78
C HIS A 58 15.33 -7.87 7.46
N LEU A 59 14.08 -7.64 7.06
CA LEU A 59 13.75 -6.88 5.84
C LEU A 59 14.14 -5.42 5.95
N SER A 60 13.85 -4.78 7.09
CA SER A 60 14.22 -3.38 7.36
C SER A 60 15.74 -3.17 7.34
N ASN A 61 16.51 -4.12 7.89
CA ASN A 61 17.98 -4.08 7.84
C ASN A 61 18.57 -4.54 6.49
N SER A 62 17.75 -5.07 5.58
CA SER A 62 18.18 -5.46 4.25
C SER A 62 18.13 -4.27 3.28
N ALA A 63 18.67 -4.44 2.08
CA ALA A 63 18.75 -3.39 1.07
C ALA A 63 17.40 -3.05 0.40
N CYS A 64 16.26 -3.15 1.12
CA CYS A 64 14.98 -2.69 0.59
C CYS A 64 15.01 -1.15 0.49
N ARG A 65 14.71 -0.60 -0.70
CA ARG A 65 14.67 0.86 -0.91
C ARG A 65 13.68 1.58 -0.02
N PHE A 66 12.49 1.01 0.12
CA PHE A 66 11.42 1.57 0.94
C PHE A 66 10.53 0.44 1.47
N LEU A 67 10.38 0.37 2.79
CA LEU A 67 9.52 -0.59 3.48
C LEU A 67 8.37 0.16 4.17
N ASN A 68 7.15 -0.12 3.72
CA ASN A 68 5.91 0.23 4.40
C ASN A 68 5.41 -0.99 5.20
N VAL A 69 5.06 -0.79 6.47
CA VAL A 69 4.39 -1.81 7.27
C VAL A 69 2.98 -1.35 7.64
N GLN A 70 1.99 -2.06 7.12
CA GLN A 70 0.58 -1.87 7.44
C GLN A 70 0.23 -2.54 8.77
N THR A 71 -0.60 -1.88 9.58
CA THR A 71 -1.15 -2.45 10.82
C THR A 71 -2.57 -1.95 11.01
N SER A 72 -3.40 -2.75 11.69
CA SER A 72 -4.75 -2.34 12.04
C SER A 72 -4.74 -1.09 12.92
N ILE A 73 -5.82 -0.30 12.83
CA ILE A 73 -6.11 0.80 13.73
C ILE A 73 -6.76 0.29 15.02
N GLY A 74 -6.54 0.98 16.14
CA GLY A 74 -7.14 0.64 17.44
C GLY A 74 -6.39 -0.41 18.27
N ASN A 75 -5.23 -0.89 17.80
CA ASN A 75 -4.34 -1.77 18.54
C ASN A 75 -2.90 -1.23 18.60
N ASP A 76 -2.20 -1.55 19.68
CA ASP A 76 -0.85 -1.04 19.98
C ASP A 76 0.27 -1.72 19.16
N TYR A 77 -0.07 -2.50 18.12
CA TYR A 77 0.90 -3.24 17.29
C TYR A 77 1.93 -2.34 16.61
N PHE A 78 1.59 -1.07 16.35
CA PHE A 78 2.54 -0.09 15.82
C PHE A 78 3.76 0.10 16.74
N ARG A 79 3.64 -0.16 18.05
CA ARG A 79 4.75 -0.04 19.01
C ARG A 79 5.84 -1.06 18.73
N ASP A 80 5.46 -2.28 18.34
CA ASP A 80 6.44 -3.31 17.95
C ASP A 80 7.24 -2.89 16.70
N LEU A 81 6.60 -2.12 15.81
CA LEU A 81 7.18 -1.65 14.56
C LEU A 81 8.16 -0.49 14.75
N ILE A 82 8.12 0.20 15.90
CA ILE A 82 9.09 1.27 16.22
C ILE A 82 10.51 0.70 16.24
N ASP A 83 10.71 -0.48 16.84
CA ASP A 83 12.02 -1.16 16.89
C ASP A 83 12.43 -1.76 15.54
N VAL A 84 11.46 -2.03 14.65
CA VAL A 84 11.73 -2.47 13.27
C VAL A 84 12.29 -1.32 12.44
N LYS A 85 11.90 -0.08 12.73
CA LYS A 85 12.26 1.14 11.97
C LYS A 85 12.00 1.03 10.46
N PRO A 86 10.79 0.65 10.02
CA PRO A 86 10.44 0.75 8.61
C PRO A 86 10.47 2.21 8.15
N ASN A 87 10.45 2.46 6.84
CA ASN A 87 10.36 3.82 6.33
C ASN A 87 9.00 4.45 6.65
N MET A 88 7.94 3.64 6.64
CA MET A 88 6.58 4.09 6.87
C MET A 88 5.76 3.04 7.62
N ILE A 89 4.83 3.50 8.46
CA ILE A 89 3.77 2.69 9.06
C ILE A 89 2.42 3.22 8.56
N SER A 90 1.62 2.35 7.94
CA SER A 90 0.29 2.67 7.46
C SER A 90 -0.79 2.05 8.36
N PHE A 91 -1.69 2.87 8.90
CA PHE A 91 -2.88 2.34 9.56
C PHE A 91 -3.90 1.87 8.54
N THR A 92 -4.48 0.69 8.77
CA THR A 92 -5.54 0.10 7.94
C THR A 92 -6.68 -0.43 8.81
N GLY A 93 -7.77 -0.89 8.20
CA GLY A 93 -8.69 -1.83 8.83
C GLY A 93 -8.05 -3.22 8.97
N PRO A 94 -8.80 -4.21 9.50
CA PRO A 94 -8.31 -5.58 9.61
C PRO A 94 -7.98 -6.18 8.23
N PHE A 95 -7.02 -7.10 8.23
CA PHE A 95 -6.71 -7.89 7.05
C PHE A 95 -7.75 -9.00 6.84
N ASN A 96 -8.24 -9.13 5.62
CA ASN A 96 -9.20 -10.15 5.21
C ASN A 96 -8.48 -11.22 4.39
N SER A 97 -8.26 -12.38 5.02
CA SER A 97 -7.56 -13.52 4.41
C SER A 97 -8.29 -14.13 3.21
N SER A 98 -9.61 -13.93 3.09
CA SER A 98 -10.39 -14.47 1.97
C SER A 98 -10.19 -13.69 0.67
N ASN A 99 -9.81 -12.41 0.76
CA ASN A 99 -9.59 -11.53 -0.40
C ASN A 99 -8.17 -10.97 -0.48
N PHE A 100 -7.26 -11.38 0.41
CA PHE A 100 -5.86 -10.96 0.50
C PHE A 100 -5.63 -9.45 0.64
N LYS A 101 -6.55 -8.73 1.30
CA LYS A 101 -6.53 -7.26 1.36
C LYS A 101 -6.78 -6.74 2.78
N CYS A 102 -6.17 -5.60 3.12
CA CYS A 102 -6.54 -4.80 4.28
C CYS A 102 -7.75 -3.93 3.93
N GLU A 103 -8.80 -3.97 4.76
CA GLU A 103 -9.94 -3.07 4.59
C GLU A 103 -9.53 -1.61 4.87
N ALA A 104 -10.28 -0.65 4.34
CA ALA A 104 -10.09 0.76 4.65
C ALA A 104 -10.35 1.02 6.16
N SER A 105 -9.59 1.94 6.75
CA SER A 105 -9.74 2.29 8.17
C SER A 105 -11.05 3.02 8.42
N ASP A 106 -11.76 2.58 9.45
CA ASP A 106 -12.81 3.38 10.09
C ASP A 106 -12.15 4.29 11.13
N ILE A 107 -12.24 5.61 10.90
CA ILE A 107 -11.61 6.65 11.73
C ILE A 107 -12.59 7.16 12.80
N THR A 108 -13.84 6.66 12.80
CA THR A 108 -14.82 7.10 13.78
C THR A 108 -14.42 6.62 15.18
N GLU A 109 -14.50 7.53 16.16
CA GLU A 109 -14.35 7.23 17.59
C GLU A 109 -12.92 6.91 18.11
N GLN A 110 -11.86 7.19 17.34
CA GLN A 110 -10.46 6.87 17.74
C GLN A 110 -9.48 8.06 17.75
N ASP A 111 -9.97 9.30 17.83
CA ASP A 111 -9.16 10.52 17.67
C ASP A 111 -7.94 10.58 18.61
N GLU A 112 -8.10 10.28 19.90
CA GLU A 112 -6.99 10.31 20.87
C GLU A 112 -5.92 9.25 20.54
N PHE A 113 -6.35 8.02 20.26
CA PHE A 113 -5.44 6.92 19.89
C PHE A 113 -4.64 7.27 18.64
N ILE A 114 -5.31 7.72 17.58
CA ILE A 114 -4.66 8.06 16.31
C ILE A 114 -3.65 9.18 16.52
N ASN A 115 -4.04 10.24 17.25
CA ASN A 115 -3.15 11.36 17.49
C ASN A 115 -1.88 10.93 18.22
N ASP A 116 -2.01 10.14 19.30
CA ASP A 116 -0.88 9.65 20.09
C ASP A 116 0.00 8.68 19.29
N ALA A 117 -0.62 7.77 18.52
CA ALA A 117 0.10 6.80 17.71
C ALA A 117 0.90 7.48 16.60
N VAL A 118 0.30 8.41 15.85
CA VAL A 118 0.97 9.16 14.77
C VAL A 118 2.11 10.01 15.34
N HIS A 119 1.91 10.69 16.47
CA HIS A 119 2.99 11.44 17.13
C HIS A 119 4.15 10.51 17.55
N THR A 120 3.83 9.34 18.10
CA THR A 120 4.83 8.36 18.53
C THR A 120 5.63 7.85 17.32
N ILE A 121 4.96 7.47 16.22
CA ILE A 121 5.60 7.01 14.97
C ILE A 121 6.55 8.07 14.44
N LYS A 122 6.07 9.32 14.31
CA LYS A 122 6.86 10.43 13.76
C LYS A 122 8.03 10.84 14.66
N SER A 123 7.87 10.77 15.98
CA SER A 123 8.97 11.03 16.93
C SER A 123 10.13 10.04 16.81
N ASN A 124 9.90 8.89 16.17
CA ASN A 124 10.91 7.87 15.86
C ASN A 124 11.41 7.96 14.41
N GLU A 125 11.18 9.08 13.72
CA GLU A 125 11.62 9.33 12.34
C GLU A 125 11.03 8.36 11.30
N ILE A 126 9.85 7.80 11.62
CA ILE A 126 9.08 6.92 10.72
C ILE A 126 7.92 7.74 10.14
N MET A 127 7.65 7.61 8.85
CA MET A 127 6.48 8.25 8.24
C MET A 127 5.19 7.56 8.68
N ALA A 128 4.14 8.34 8.90
CA ALA A 128 2.82 7.82 9.23
C ALA A 128 1.85 7.98 8.06
N ALA A 129 1.13 6.91 7.75
CA ALA A 129 0.12 6.89 6.70
C ALA A 129 -1.18 6.25 7.16
N ILE A 130 -2.25 6.40 6.38
CA ILE A 130 -3.53 5.75 6.63
C ILE A 130 -4.21 5.33 5.32
N LEU A 131 -4.79 4.12 5.29
CA LEU A 131 -5.57 3.58 4.19
C LEU A 131 -7.04 3.93 4.37
N ILE A 132 -7.63 4.68 3.44
CA ILE A 132 -9.04 5.07 3.47
C ILE A 132 -9.71 4.89 2.11
N GLU A 133 -11.04 4.88 2.11
CA GLU A 133 -11.79 5.01 0.86
C GLU A 133 -11.61 6.43 0.28
N PRO A 134 -11.73 6.60 -1.06
CA PRO A 134 -11.68 7.91 -1.69
C PRO A 134 -12.93 8.76 -1.38
N ASP A 135 -13.00 9.33 -0.18
CA ASP A 135 -14.06 10.26 0.22
C ASP A 135 -13.44 11.55 0.79
N ILE A 136 -13.83 12.69 0.21
CA ILE A 136 -13.41 14.02 0.68
C ILE A 136 -13.72 14.27 2.15
N LYS A 137 -14.77 13.67 2.71
CA LYS A 137 -15.10 13.78 4.14
C LYS A 137 -14.09 13.04 5.00
N LEU A 138 -13.68 11.84 4.59
CA LEU A 138 -12.63 11.07 5.27
C LEU A 138 -11.30 11.80 5.19
N VAL A 139 -10.94 12.35 4.02
CA VAL A 139 -9.72 13.17 3.85
C VAL A 139 -9.71 14.37 4.83
N LYS A 140 -10.84 15.08 4.93
CA LYS A 140 -10.97 16.20 5.89
C LYS A 140 -10.88 15.76 7.35
N GLN A 141 -11.32 14.55 7.66
CA GLN A 141 -11.25 13.99 9.00
C GLN A 141 -9.80 13.64 9.36
N ILE A 142 -9.07 12.94 8.47
CA ILE A 142 -7.68 12.56 8.74
C ILE A 142 -6.73 13.76 8.72
N ALA A 143 -7.05 14.82 7.99
CA ALA A 143 -6.26 16.06 7.95
C ALA A 143 -6.16 16.78 9.31
N LYS A 144 -6.93 16.35 10.32
CA LYS A 144 -6.78 16.82 11.70
C LYS A 144 -5.57 16.22 12.41
N PHE A 145 -5.06 15.09 11.91
CA PHE A 145 -3.91 14.37 12.46
C PHE A 145 -2.68 14.61 11.58
N PRO A 146 -1.47 14.52 12.13
CA PRO A 146 -0.25 14.87 11.41
C PRO A 146 0.25 13.72 10.51
N PHE A 147 -0.63 13.06 9.77
CA PHE A 147 -0.26 12.04 8.78
C PHE A 147 0.62 12.64 7.67
N ASP A 148 1.63 11.88 7.24
CA ASP A 148 2.50 12.24 6.11
C ASP A 148 1.87 11.82 4.78
N TYR A 149 1.20 10.66 4.77
CA TYR A 149 0.62 10.08 3.57
C TYR A 149 -0.82 9.60 3.78
N VAL A 150 -1.60 9.60 2.70
CA VAL A 150 -2.87 8.88 2.60
C VAL A 150 -2.79 7.87 1.47
N GLU A 151 -3.19 6.63 1.75
CA GLU A 151 -3.36 5.58 0.73
C GLU A 151 -4.84 5.45 0.40
N PHE A 152 -5.21 5.61 -0.87
CA PHE A 152 -6.59 5.44 -1.31
C PHE A 152 -6.84 4.00 -1.80
N ASP A 153 -7.87 3.37 -1.25
CA ASP A 153 -8.34 2.06 -1.66
C ASP A 153 -9.25 2.16 -2.89
N LEU A 154 -8.73 1.74 -4.05
CA LEU A 154 -9.42 1.84 -5.33
C LEU A 154 -10.17 0.55 -5.71
N THR A 155 -10.41 -0.35 -4.75
CA THR A 155 -11.10 -1.62 -5.04
C THR A 155 -12.47 -1.40 -5.69
N LYS A 156 -13.27 -0.43 -5.20
CA LYS A 156 -14.59 -0.11 -5.76
C LYS A 156 -14.48 0.33 -7.22
N LEU A 157 -13.59 1.27 -7.50
CA LEU A 157 -13.28 1.72 -8.86
C LEU A 157 -12.84 0.57 -9.77
N ASN A 158 -11.86 -0.22 -9.32
CA ASN A 158 -11.21 -1.25 -10.15
C ASN A 158 -12.02 -2.53 -10.34
N THR A 159 -13.14 -2.68 -9.62
CA THR A 159 -14.07 -3.80 -9.75
C THR A 159 -15.46 -3.37 -10.24
N ALA A 160 -15.64 -2.10 -10.61
CA ALA A 160 -16.89 -1.59 -11.15
C ALA A 160 -17.31 -2.38 -12.41
N HIS A 161 -18.58 -2.77 -12.46
CA HIS A 161 -19.14 -3.56 -13.56
C HIS A 161 -19.98 -2.73 -14.54
N ASP A 162 -20.23 -1.46 -14.22
CA ASP A 162 -20.95 -0.52 -15.05
C ASP A 162 -20.28 0.86 -15.07
N LEU A 163 -20.43 1.53 -16.21
CA LEU A 163 -19.77 2.80 -16.49
C LEU A 163 -20.21 3.92 -15.55
N ASN A 164 -21.46 3.89 -15.05
CA ASN A 164 -21.94 4.96 -14.16
C ASN A 164 -21.24 4.88 -12.80
N HIS A 165 -21.12 3.68 -12.26
CA HIS A 165 -20.42 3.46 -11.00
C HIS A 165 -18.92 3.76 -11.14
N GLU A 166 -18.28 3.35 -12.24
CA GLU A 166 -16.88 3.69 -12.53
C GLU A 166 -16.65 5.22 -12.56
N LEU A 167 -17.53 5.96 -13.25
CA LEU A 167 -17.43 7.43 -13.31
C LEU A 167 -17.67 8.10 -11.95
N GLU A 168 -18.56 7.56 -11.12
CA GLU A 168 -18.79 8.03 -9.76
C GLU A 168 -17.53 7.85 -8.89
N GLU A 169 -16.93 6.66 -8.92
CA GLU A 169 -15.72 6.37 -8.16
C GLU A 169 -14.50 7.18 -8.64
N LEU A 170 -14.40 7.46 -9.95
CA LEU A 170 -13.37 8.36 -10.49
C LEU A 170 -13.53 9.81 -9.99
N GLU A 171 -14.77 10.33 -9.95
CA GLU A 171 -15.01 11.68 -9.44
C GLU A 171 -14.75 11.75 -7.92
N ASN A 172 -15.13 10.71 -7.17
CA ASN A 172 -14.81 10.57 -5.76
C ASN A 172 -13.28 10.59 -5.53
N LEU A 173 -12.53 9.78 -6.29
CA LEU A 173 -11.07 9.76 -6.25
C LEU A 173 -10.47 11.13 -6.56
N LYS A 174 -10.93 11.79 -7.61
CA LYS A 174 -10.46 13.12 -8.00
C LYS A 174 -10.65 14.14 -6.88
N MET A 175 -11.83 14.16 -6.26
CA MET A 175 -12.12 15.08 -5.16
C MET A 175 -11.28 14.77 -3.91
N ALA A 176 -11.05 13.49 -3.62
CA ALA A 176 -10.21 13.05 -2.51
C ALA A 176 -8.73 13.41 -2.72
N VAL A 177 -8.20 13.18 -3.93
CA VAL A 177 -6.82 13.52 -4.32
C VAL A 177 -6.57 15.02 -4.18
N LEU A 178 -7.44 15.85 -4.76
CA LEU A 178 -7.30 17.32 -4.66
C LEU A 178 -7.40 17.82 -3.22
N ALA A 179 -8.23 17.18 -2.39
CA ALA A 179 -8.32 17.50 -0.98
C ALA A 179 -7.03 17.12 -0.23
N ALA A 180 -6.49 15.92 -0.46
CA ALA A 180 -5.28 15.44 0.19
C ALA A 180 -4.06 16.31 -0.17
N GLU A 181 -3.92 16.66 -1.45
CA GLU A 181 -2.90 17.59 -1.95
C GLU A 181 -3.01 18.95 -1.25
N LYS A 182 -4.23 19.50 -1.13
CA LYS A 182 -4.48 20.77 -0.46
C LYS A 182 -4.09 20.75 1.03
N TYR A 183 -4.24 19.60 1.69
CA TYR A 183 -3.83 19.41 3.09
C TYR A 183 -2.34 19.07 3.23
N GLY A 184 -1.60 18.93 2.12
CA GLY A 184 -0.17 18.68 2.12
C GLY A 184 0.23 17.24 2.44
N MET A 185 -0.69 16.28 2.31
CA MET A 185 -0.39 14.86 2.45
C MET A 185 0.17 14.32 1.13
N GLY A 186 1.17 13.45 1.22
CA GLY A 186 1.56 12.62 0.09
C GLY A 186 0.46 11.61 -0.23
N ILE A 187 0.33 11.22 -1.50
CA ILE A 187 -0.81 10.40 -1.95
C ILE A 187 -0.31 9.08 -2.53
N GLN A 188 -0.86 8.00 -2.01
CA GLN A 188 -0.63 6.63 -2.48
C GLN A 188 -1.96 6.01 -2.92
N ALA A 189 -1.90 4.94 -3.69
CA ALA A 189 -3.10 4.20 -4.07
C ALA A 189 -2.86 2.68 -4.10
N SER A 190 -3.90 1.91 -3.80
CA SER A 190 -3.92 0.46 -3.93
C SER A 190 -5.33 -0.05 -4.28
N GLY A 191 -5.59 -1.35 -4.14
CA GLY A 191 -6.91 -1.94 -4.42
C GLY A 191 -7.04 -2.49 -5.85
N TYR A 192 -6.57 -3.71 -6.07
CA TYR A 192 -6.71 -4.46 -7.34
C TYR A 192 -6.15 -3.77 -8.60
N VAL A 193 -5.03 -3.04 -8.47
CA VAL A 193 -4.35 -2.40 -9.60
C VAL A 193 -3.71 -3.44 -10.54
N ASN A 194 -4.02 -3.33 -11.83
CA ASN A 194 -3.60 -4.23 -12.91
C ASN A 194 -3.22 -3.47 -14.19
N SER A 195 -2.87 -4.20 -15.25
CA SER A 195 -2.47 -3.63 -16.54
C SER A 195 -3.54 -2.78 -17.20
N ASP A 196 -4.80 -3.06 -16.92
CA ASP A 196 -5.94 -2.50 -17.63
C ASP A 196 -6.44 -1.21 -16.96
N ASN A 197 -6.28 -1.10 -15.63
CA ASN A 197 -6.75 0.05 -14.85
C ASN A 197 -5.65 1.03 -14.42
N ILE A 198 -4.37 0.68 -14.57
CA ILE A 198 -3.26 1.58 -14.22
C ILE A 198 -3.31 2.90 -15.01
N GLU A 199 -3.85 2.88 -16.22
CA GLU A 199 -3.99 4.08 -17.06
C GLU A 199 -4.93 5.12 -16.41
N HIS A 200 -5.92 4.68 -15.64
CA HIS A 200 -6.79 5.59 -14.89
C HIS A 200 -5.99 6.35 -13.82
N LEU A 201 -5.00 5.69 -13.20
CA LEU A 201 -4.16 6.30 -12.17
C LEU A 201 -3.19 7.33 -12.74
N ASN A 202 -2.77 7.16 -14.00
CA ASN A 202 -1.91 8.12 -14.69
C ASN A 202 -2.59 9.49 -14.90
N GLN A 203 -3.91 9.56 -14.78
CA GLN A 203 -4.66 10.83 -14.84
C GLN A 203 -4.50 11.68 -13.56
N PHE A 204 -3.95 11.09 -12.49
CA PHE A 204 -3.76 11.73 -11.19
C PHE A 204 -2.25 11.88 -10.90
N PRO A 205 -1.58 12.90 -11.47
CA PRO A 205 -0.14 13.10 -11.29
C PRO A 205 0.28 13.33 -9.83
N GLN A 206 -0.67 13.65 -8.95
CA GLN A 206 -0.46 13.77 -7.51
C GLN A 206 -0.23 12.43 -6.81
N ILE A 207 -0.64 11.29 -7.41
CA ILE A 207 -0.38 9.97 -6.84
C ILE A 207 1.11 9.66 -6.99
N GLU A 208 1.80 9.65 -5.85
CA GLU A 208 3.24 9.46 -5.77
C GLU A 208 3.66 8.00 -5.88
N GLU A 209 2.81 7.08 -5.40
CA GLU A 209 3.14 5.65 -5.31
C GLU A 209 1.88 4.78 -5.42
N VAL A 210 1.99 3.68 -6.15
CA VAL A 210 0.89 2.74 -6.35
C VAL A 210 1.32 1.34 -5.94
N TYR A 211 0.56 0.70 -5.06
CA TYR A 211 0.78 -0.67 -4.62
C TYR A 211 -0.09 -1.67 -5.39
N SER A 212 0.53 -2.71 -5.94
CA SER A 212 -0.19 -3.90 -6.41
C SER A 212 0.11 -5.12 -5.55
N GLY A 213 -0.93 -5.81 -5.11
CA GLY A 213 -0.84 -6.99 -4.25
C GLY A 213 -1.52 -8.21 -4.86
N ARG A 214 -2.84 -8.34 -4.63
CA ARG A 214 -3.63 -9.51 -5.06
C ARG A 214 -3.49 -9.82 -6.56
N HIS A 215 -3.73 -8.85 -7.45
CA HIS A 215 -3.65 -9.11 -8.89
C HIS A 215 -2.23 -9.51 -9.31
N LEU A 216 -1.20 -8.84 -8.76
CA LEU A 216 0.19 -9.20 -8.99
C LEU A 216 0.49 -10.64 -8.54
N PHE A 217 -0.01 -11.05 -7.36
CA PHE A 217 0.08 -12.42 -6.87
C PHE A 217 -0.59 -13.41 -7.85
N GLU A 218 -1.86 -13.20 -8.20
CA GLU A 218 -2.61 -14.04 -9.13
C GLU A 218 -1.88 -14.18 -10.48
N ARG A 219 -1.39 -13.07 -11.04
CA ARG A 219 -0.65 -13.02 -12.30
C ARG A 219 0.71 -13.71 -12.19
N SER A 220 1.39 -13.60 -11.04
CA SER A 220 2.68 -14.26 -10.79
C SER A 220 2.60 -15.79 -10.81
N LEU A 221 1.44 -16.37 -10.49
CA LEU A 221 1.22 -17.82 -10.56
C LEU A 221 1.26 -18.35 -12.00
N VAL A 222 1.00 -17.48 -12.98
CA VAL A 222 0.97 -17.85 -14.40
C VAL A 222 2.32 -17.63 -15.08
N ILE A 223 2.95 -16.47 -14.86
CA ILE A 223 4.16 -16.05 -15.59
C ILE A 223 5.43 -15.96 -14.73
N GLY A 224 5.31 -16.19 -13.43
CA GLY A 224 6.38 -16.04 -12.46
C GLY A 224 6.50 -14.62 -11.90
N PHE A 225 6.97 -14.52 -10.65
CA PHE A 225 7.09 -13.26 -9.90
C PHE A 225 7.97 -12.22 -10.60
N ARG A 226 9.13 -12.64 -11.11
CA ARG A 226 10.06 -11.75 -11.83
C ARG A 226 9.42 -11.16 -13.10
N SER A 227 8.74 -12.00 -13.88
CA SER A 227 8.11 -11.58 -15.14
C SER A 227 6.98 -10.59 -14.91
N VAL A 228 6.14 -10.81 -13.88
CA VAL A 228 5.05 -9.87 -13.58
C VAL A 228 5.58 -8.53 -13.06
N ILE A 229 6.68 -8.50 -12.31
CA ILE A 229 7.31 -7.23 -11.91
C ILE A 229 7.75 -6.44 -13.15
N ALA A 230 8.40 -7.11 -14.11
CA ALA A 230 8.81 -6.46 -15.35
C ALA A 230 7.62 -5.93 -16.16
N GLU A 231 6.52 -6.69 -16.23
CA GLU A 231 5.25 -6.27 -16.84
C GLU A 231 4.75 -4.97 -16.20
N TYR A 232 4.59 -4.94 -14.87
CA TYR A 232 4.10 -3.76 -14.15
C TYR A 232 5.03 -2.55 -14.26
N ARG A 233 6.35 -2.75 -14.08
CA ARG A 233 7.32 -1.64 -14.18
C ARG A 233 7.30 -0.98 -15.55
N SER A 234 7.01 -1.73 -16.62
CA SER A 234 6.92 -1.15 -17.97
C SER A 234 5.79 -0.12 -18.06
N LEU A 235 4.69 -0.33 -17.34
CA LEU A 235 3.50 0.53 -17.33
C LEU A 235 3.76 1.86 -16.60
N PHE A 236 4.57 1.83 -15.54
CA PHE A 236 5.00 3.04 -14.83
C PHE A 236 6.14 3.79 -15.53
N LYS A 237 6.89 3.13 -16.43
CA LYS A 237 8.05 3.70 -17.15
C LYS A 237 7.73 4.33 -18.51
N SER A 238 6.65 3.93 -19.17
CA SER A 238 6.37 4.28 -20.58
C SER A 238 5.87 5.71 -20.84
N HIS A 239 5.90 6.61 -19.86
CA HIS A 239 5.52 8.02 -20.05
C HIS A 239 6.69 8.97 -20.43
N HIS A 240 7.72 8.44 -21.10
CA HIS A 240 8.63 9.30 -21.85
C HIS A 240 7.97 9.74 -23.15
N VAL A 241 7.56 11.01 -23.13
CA VAL A 241 7.18 11.86 -24.26
C VAL A 241 7.83 11.42 -25.58
N GLU A 242 7.04 10.92 -26.53
CA GLU A 242 7.33 11.17 -27.95
C GLU A 242 7.17 12.68 -28.17
N LEU A 243 8.25 13.43 -27.97
CA LEU A 243 8.35 14.77 -28.51
C LEU A 243 8.37 14.59 -30.02
N LYS A 244 7.23 14.88 -30.67
CA LYS A 244 7.16 15.06 -32.12
C LYS A 244 8.32 15.99 -32.54
N ALA A 245 9.19 15.44 -33.39
CA ALA A 245 10.19 16.20 -34.15
C ALA A 245 9.51 17.16 -35.13
#